data_AF-A0A401QBG1-F1
#
_entry.id   AF-A0A401QBG1-F1
#
_cell.length_a   1.000
_cell.length_b   1.000
_cell.length_c   1.000
_cell.angle_alpha   90.00
_cell.angle_beta   90.00
_cell.angle_gamma   90.00
#
_symmetry.space_group_name_H-M   'P 1'
#
loop_
_entity.id
_entity.type
_entity.pdbx_description
1 polymer ?
#
loop_
_entity_poly.entity_id
_entity_poly.type
_entity_poly.pdbx_seq_one_letter_code
_entity_poly.pdbx_strand_id
1 'polypeptide(L)'
;MDSSTFKRFTATVENILENLEDMDFTTLGEDDELPQELLLGKQQLNELSSESAKIKAMGIMDRLPTDKTVKVLSILEKNIQDGSKLSTLFNHDHETEDEEKLWRELILERVTKSADACLTALNIMTSPNMSKAVYIDDVIERVIQFTKFHLQNTLYPQYDPVYRIDSHGS
;
A
#
# COMPACT_ATOMS: atom_id res chain seq x y z
N MET A 1 4.25 25.28 17.41
CA MET A 1 2.83 24.91 17.58
C MET A 1 2.65 23.58 16.85
N ASP A 2 2.44 22.50 17.58
CA ASP A 2 2.20 21.19 16.94
C ASP A 2 0.78 21.17 16.38
N SER A 3 0.67 21.01 15.07
CA SER A 3 -0.62 20.88 14.38
C SER A 3 -1.37 19.65 14.89
N SER A 4 -2.69 19.77 15.07
CA SER A 4 -3.55 18.64 15.45
C SER A 4 -3.44 17.47 14.47
N THR A 5 -3.21 17.78 13.18
CA THR A 5 -2.92 16.79 12.11
C THR A 5 -1.64 16.00 12.40
N PHE A 6 -0.55 16.70 12.76
CA PHE A 6 0.72 16.05 13.06
C PHE A 6 0.60 15.15 14.28
N LYS A 7 -0.06 15.62 15.35
CA LYS A 7 -0.29 14.80 16.55
C LYS A 7 -1.08 13.53 16.26
N ARG A 8 -2.15 13.64 15.45
CA ARG A 8 -2.95 12.49 15.06
C ARG A 8 -2.15 11.49 14.24
N PHE A 9 -1.40 11.95 13.23
CA PHE A 9 -0.56 11.08 12.41
C PHE A 9 0.50 10.36 13.24
N THR A 10 1.21 11.07 14.12
CA THR A 10 2.21 10.47 14.99
C THR A 10 1.58 9.46 15.95
N ALA A 11 0.41 9.74 16.52
CA ALA A 11 -0.30 8.79 17.36
C ALA A 11 -0.72 7.52 16.59
N THR A 12 -1.19 7.65 15.35
CA THR A 12 -1.50 6.50 14.48
C THR A 12 -0.24 5.68 14.19
N VAL A 13 0.87 6.34 13.86
CA VAL A 13 2.18 5.68 13.64
C VAL A 13 2.64 4.93 14.89
N GLU A 14 2.56 5.55 16.06
CA GLU A 14 2.97 4.94 17.33
C GLU A 14 2.15 3.70 17.65
N ASN A 15 0.82 3.79 17.55
CA ASN A 15 -0.08 2.67 17.74
C ASN A 15 0.23 1.50 16.80
N ILE A 16 0.51 1.79 15.52
CA ILE A 16 0.91 0.76 14.54
C ILE A 16 2.20 0.07 14.96
N LEU A 17 3.23 0.85 15.33
CA LEU A 17 4.53 0.30 15.71
C LEU A 17 4.44 -0.53 16.98
N GLU A 18 3.63 -0.12 17.96
CA GLU A 18 3.38 -0.86 19.20
C GLU A 18 2.66 -2.18 18.93
N ASN A 19 1.63 -2.20 18.07
CA ASN A 19 0.89 -3.43 17.76
C ASN A 19 1.72 -4.46 16.98
N LEU A 20 2.74 -4.01 16.25
CA LEU A 20 3.58 -4.86 15.40
C LEU A 20 4.99 -5.07 15.97
N GLU A 21 5.28 -4.58 17.18
CA GLU A 21 6.62 -4.64 17.78
C GLU A 21 7.10 -6.09 17.98
N ASP A 22 6.20 -6.99 18.35
CA ASP A 22 6.49 -8.41 18.63
C ASP A 22 6.37 -9.33 17.39
N MET A 23 6.07 -8.76 16.21
CA MET A 23 5.83 -9.55 15.00
C MET A 23 7.12 -9.75 14.19
N ASP A 24 7.41 -11.00 13.80
CA ASP A 24 8.61 -11.33 13.03
C ASP A 24 8.39 -11.27 11.51
N PHE A 25 8.80 -10.16 10.91
CA PHE A 25 8.71 -9.92 9.47
C PHE A 25 9.79 -10.65 8.63
N THR A 26 10.76 -11.33 9.26
CA THR A 26 11.89 -11.97 8.57
C THR A 26 11.59 -13.38 8.07
N THR A 27 10.46 -13.95 8.49
CA THR A 27 10.06 -15.32 8.17
C THR A 27 9.29 -15.45 6.85
N LEU A 28 9.00 -14.33 6.18
CA LEU A 28 8.17 -14.29 4.98
C LEU A 28 9.03 -14.14 3.73
N GLY A 29 8.96 -15.12 2.84
CA GLY A 29 9.55 -15.03 1.51
C GLY A 29 8.85 -14.00 0.63
N GLU A 30 9.50 -13.57 -0.46
CA GLU A 30 8.92 -12.58 -1.39
C GLU A 30 7.66 -13.07 -2.12
N ASP A 31 7.46 -14.40 -2.19
CA ASP A 31 6.35 -15.05 -2.87
C ASP A 31 5.34 -15.71 -1.91
N ASP A 32 5.55 -15.60 -0.59
CA ASP A 32 4.62 -16.15 0.39
C ASP A 32 3.39 -15.24 0.56
N GLU A 33 2.22 -15.85 0.72
CA GLU A 33 1.01 -15.10 1.05
C GLU A 33 1.18 -14.46 2.43
N LEU A 34 1.06 -13.12 2.47
CA LEU A 34 1.26 -12.33 3.67
C LEU A 34 0.16 -12.61 4.72
N PRO A 35 0.52 -13.01 5.95
CA PRO A 35 -0.43 -13.11 7.05
C PRO A 35 -1.16 -11.79 7.26
N GLN A 36 -2.49 -11.83 7.35
CA GLN A 36 -3.31 -10.61 7.44
C GLN A 36 -3.07 -9.84 8.74
N GLU A 37 -2.63 -10.50 9.80
CA GLU A 37 -2.24 -9.88 11.08
C GLU A 37 -1.01 -8.96 10.97
N LEU A 38 -0.22 -9.09 9.90
CA LEU A 38 0.93 -8.21 9.63
C LEU A 38 0.56 -7.01 8.75
N LEU A 39 -0.66 -6.99 8.23
CA LEU A 39 -1.12 -5.96 7.31
C LEU A 39 -1.98 -4.93 8.05
N LEU A 40 -1.76 -3.66 7.72
CA LEU A 40 -2.61 -2.59 8.21
C LEU A 40 -4.04 -2.70 7.66
N GLY A 41 -5.00 -2.42 8.53
CA GLY A 41 -6.41 -2.38 8.17
C GLY A 41 -6.75 -1.16 7.31
N LYS A 42 -7.86 -1.24 6.57
CA LYS A 42 -8.36 -0.17 5.69
C LYS A 42 -8.47 1.19 6.39
N GLN A 43 -8.99 1.21 7.62
CA GLN A 43 -9.14 2.46 8.38
C GLN A 43 -7.78 3.11 8.69
N GLN A 44 -6.81 2.33 9.16
CA GLN A 44 -5.46 2.84 9.48
C GLN A 44 -4.78 3.42 8.23
N LEU A 45 -4.87 2.71 7.10
CA LEU A 45 -4.29 3.17 5.83
C LEU A 45 -4.96 4.44 5.31
N ASN A 46 -6.29 4.54 5.37
CA ASN A 46 -7.02 5.74 4.98
C ASN A 46 -6.60 6.95 5.83
N GLU A 47 -6.46 6.77 7.14
CA GLU A 47 -6.00 7.81 8.06
C GLU A 47 -4.57 8.24 7.75
N LEU A 48 -3.64 7.27 7.60
CA LEU A 48 -2.25 7.55 7.23
C LEU A 48 -2.14 8.28 5.87
N SER A 49 -2.88 7.83 4.86
CA SER A 49 -2.90 8.40 3.51
C SER A 49 -3.39 9.86 3.53
N SER A 50 -4.52 10.12 4.21
CA SER A 50 -5.10 11.46 4.33
C SER A 50 -4.21 12.43 5.15
N GLU A 51 -3.66 11.97 6.27
CA GLU A 51 -2.89 12.82 7.17
C GLU A 51 -1.47 13.06 6.65
N SER A 52 -0.83 12.05 6.04
CA SER A 52 0.50 12.20 5.42
C SER A 52 0.50 13.25 4.30
N ALA A 53 -0.56 13.31 3.48
CA ALA A 53 -0.71 14.34 2.45
C ALA A 53 -0.75 15.76 3.04
N LYS A 54 -1.49 15.95 4.14
CA LYS A 54 -1.60 17.24 4.85
C LYS A 54 -0.25 17.63 5.47
N ILE A 55 0.42 16.68 6.14
CA ILE A 55 1.72 16.90 6.78
C ILE A 55 2.81 17.23 5.76
N LYS A 56 2.80 16.55 4.61
CA LYS A 56 3.66 16.88 3.47
C LYS A 56 3.40 18.30 2.97
N ALA A 57 2.15 18.69 2.77
CA ALA A 57 1.79 20.05 2.33
C ALA A 57 2.21 21.12 3.34
N MET A 58 2.22 20.80 4.63
CA MET A 58 2.72 21.66 5.69
C MET A 58 4.26 21.72 5.76
N GLY A 59 4.97 20.80 5.10
CA GLY A 59 6.44 20.74 5.08
C GLY A 59 7.05 20.37 6.44
N ILE A 60 6.36 19.55 7.23
CA ILE A 60 6.78 19.17 8.61
C ILE A 60 6.91 17.66 8.82
N MET A 61 6.98 16.87 7.74
CA MET A 61 7.14 15.41 7.83
C MET A 61 8.46 15.01 8.51
N ASP A 62 9.51 15.79 8.31
CA ASP A 62 10.86 15.62 8.85
C ASP A 62 10.93 15.69 10.39
N ARG A 63 9.84 16.11 11.05
CA ARG A 63 9.72 16.07 12.51
C ARG A 63 9.44 14.68 13.05
N LEU A 64 9.01 13.72 12.23
CA LEU A 64 8.84 12.35 12.65
C LEU A 64 10.23 11.72 12.88
N PRO A 65 10.47 11.00 13.99
CA PRO A 65 11.74 10.34 14.22
C PRO A 65 12.10 9.40 13.06
N THR A 66 13.36 9.47 12.60
CA THR A 66 13.81 8.73 11.41
C THR A 66 13.68 7.22 11.61
N ASP A 67 14.00 6.71 12.79
CA ASP A 67 13.86 5.30 13.16
C ASP A 67 12.41 4.82 13.07
N LYS A 68 11.44 5.59 13.58
CA LYS A 68 10.01 5.30 13.46
C LYS A 68 9.56 5.36 12.00
N THR A 69 10.06 6.33 11.24
CA THR A 69 9.73 6.50 9.82
C THR A 69 10.17 5.30 8.99
N VAL A 70 11.40 4.81 9.21
CA VAL A 70 11.93 3.63 8.53
C VAL A 70 11.08 2.40 8.85
N LYS A 71 10.75 2.16 10.12
CA LYS A 71 9.90 1.03 10.52
C LYS A 71 8.52 1.08 9.88
N VAL A 72 7.86 2.24 9.87
CA VAL A 72 6.55 2.40 9.21
C VAL A 72 6.65 2.15 7.71
N LEU A 73 7.69 2.65 7.03
CA LEU A 73 7.89 2.40 5.61
C LEU A 73 8.09 0.90 5.32
N SER A 74 8.79 0.16 6.17
CA SER A 74 8.91 -1.30 6.06
C SER A 74 7.58 -2.03 6.25
N ILE A 75 6.68 -1.54 7.12
CA ILE A 75 5.32 -2.10 7.26
C ILE A 75 4.48 -1.78 6.02
N LEU A 76 4.56 -0.54 5.51
CA LEU A 76 3.85 -0.15 4.29
C LEU A 76 4.31 -0.96 3.07
N GLU A 77 5.59 -1.34 2.99
CA GLU A 77 6.11 -2.24 1.96
C GLU A 77 5.31 -3.55 1.88
N LYS A 78 5.01 -4.18 3.03
CA LYS A 78 4.18 -5.38 3.11
C LYS A 78 2.75 -5.14 2.65
N ASN A 79 2.14 -4.03 3.05
CA ASN A 79 0.83 -3.65 2.54
C ASN A 79 0.81 -3.39 1.03
N ILE A 80 1.90 -2.88 0.44
CA ILE A 80 2.02 -2.69 -1.01
C ILE A 80 2.16 -4.04 -1.72
N GLN A 81 2.99 -4.93 -1.18
CA GLN A 81 3.18 -6.29 -1.71
C GLN A 81 1.86 -7.07 -1.80
N ASP A 82 0.99 -6.97 -0.79
CA ASP A 82 -0.30 -7.69 -0.73
C ASP A 82 -1.18 -7.51 -1.99
N GLY A 83 -1.18 -6.31 -2.58
CA GLY A 83 -1.98 -6.00 -3.76
C GLY A 83 -1.22 -6.01 -5.08
N SER A 84 0.12 -6.09 -5.07
CA SER A 84 0.98 -5.78 -6.23
C SER A 84 0.78 -6.65 -7.47
N LYS A 85 0.22 -7.85 -7.33
CA LYS A 85 -0.01 -8.81 -8.42
C LYS A 85 -1.45 -9.34 -8.47
N LEU A 86 -2.39 -8.70 -7.79
CA LEU A 86 -3.78 -9.14 -7.77
C LEU A 86 -4.52 -8.72 -9.04
N SER A 87 -4.90 -9.71 -9.86
CA SER A 87 -5.75 -9.44 -11.02
C SER A 87 -7.14 -8.99 -10.59
N THR A 88 -7.59 -7.84 -11.10
CA THR A 88 -8.95 -7.32 -10.90
C THR A 88 -9.90 -7.71 -12.03
N LEU A 89 -9.35 -8.29 -13.10
CA LEU A 89 -10.09 -8.78 -14.25
C LEU A 89 -10.24 -10.29 -14.09
N PHE A 90 -11.48 -10.72 -13.90
CA PHE A 90 -11.84 -12.12 -13.77
C PHE A 90 -12.22 -12.69 -15.15
N ASN A 91 -11.68 -13.86 -15.46
CA ASN A 91 -12.17 -14.73 -16.53
C ASN A 91 -12.43 -16.11 -15.88
N HIS A 92 -13.69 -16.45 -15.59
CA HIS A 92 -14.07 -17.86 -15.37
C HIS A 92 -15.55 -18.13 -15.62
N ASP A 93 -15.81 -19.26 -16.29
CA ASP A 93 -17.12 -19.70 -16.82
C ASP A 93 -17.99 -20.48 -15.82
N HIS A 94 -17.64 -20.54 -14.52
CA HIS A 94 -18.18 -21.56 -13.61
C HIS A 94 -18.55 -21.13 -12.16
N GLU A 95 -18.59 -19.84 -11.82
CA GLU A 95 -19.01 -19.36 -10.48
C GLU A 95 -20.41 -18.73 -10.49
N THR A 96 -21.06 -18.66 -9.31
CA THR A 96 -22.33 -17.94 -9.16
C THR A 96 -22.07 -16.42 -9.10
N GLU A 97 -23.03 -15.61 -9.56
CA GLU A 97 -22.92 -14.13 -9.61
C GLU A 97 -22.61 -13.52 -8.23
N ASP A 98 -23.14 -14.09 -7.15
CA ASP A 98 -22.92 -13.61 -5.78
C ASP A 98 -21.49 -13.90 -5.26
N GLU A 99 -20.92 -15.06 -5.61
CA GLU A 99 -19.54 -15.43 -5.27
C GLU A 99 -18.56 -14.53 -6.02
N GLU A 100 -18.79 -14.31 -7.32
CA GLU A 100 -17.96 -13.43 -8.16
C GLU A 100 -17.92 -12.01 -7.57
N LYS A 101 -19.09 -11.48 -7.17
CA LYS A 101 -19.19 -10.15 -6.57
C LYS A 101 -18.40 -10.06 -5.28
N LEU A 102 -18.53 -11.03 -4.38
CA LEU A 102 -17.82 -11.05 -3.10
C LEU A 102 -16.30 -11.11 -3.31
N TRP A 103 -15.83 -11.98 -4.20
CA TRP A 103 -14.41 -12.09 -4.55
C TRP A 103 -13.87 -10.78 -5.12
N ARG A 104 -14.61 -10.15 -6.02
CA ARG A 104 -14.22 -8.86 -6.60
C ARG A 104 -14.13 -7.76 -5.54
N GLU A 105 -15.08 -7.70 -4.61
CA GLU A 105 -15.04 -6.75 -3.50
C GLU A 105 -13.79 -6.97 -2.61
N LEU A 106 -13.45 -8.22 -2.30
CA LEU A 106 -12.25 -8.57 -1.52
C LEU A 106 -10.96 -8.17 -2.22
N ILE A 107 -10.84 -8.46 -3.53
CA ILE A 107 -9.65 -8.10 -4.32
C ILE A 107 -9.53 -6.57 -4.43
N LEU A 108 -10.61 -5.86 -4.74
CA LEU A 108 -10.59 -4.41 -4.85
C LEU A 108 -10.23 -3.76 -3.50
N GLU A 109 -10.67 -4.32 -2.38
CA GLU A 109 -10.27 -3.84 -1.07
C GLU A 109 -8.77 -3.97 -0.84
N ARG A 110 -8.17 -5.14 -1.14
CA ARG A 110 -6.72 -5.35 -1.04
C ARG A 110 -5.93 -4.37 -1.92
N VAL A 111 -6.33 -4.21 -3.18
CA VAL A 111 -5.72 -3.25 -4.11
C VAL A 111 -5.83 -1.81 -3.60
N THR A 112 -6.98 -1.42 -3.03
CA THR A 112 -7.16 -0.09 -2.45
C THR A 112 -6.26 0.14 -1.25
N LYS A 113 -6.17 -0.84 -0.33
CA LYS A 113 -5.24 -0.80 0.81
C LYS A 113 -3.79 -0.61 0.34
N SER A 114 -3.35 -1.37 -0.65
CA SER A 114 -2.00 -1.25 -1.23
C SER A 114 -1.76 0.10 -1.90
N ALA A 115 -2.77 0.68 -2.56
CA ALA A 115 -2.68 2.01 -3.14
C ALA A 115 -2.53 3.11 -2.08
N ASP A 116 -3.29 3.03 -0.98
CA ASP A 116 -3.15 3.96 0.15
C ASP A 116 -1.79 3.83 0.84
N ALA A 117 -1.25 2.61 0.93
CA ALA A 117 0.10 2.37 1.43
C ALA A 117 1.16 3.01 0.50
N CYS A 118 1.03 2.84 -0.82
CA CYS A 118 1.89 3.50 -1.80
C CYS A 118 1.86 5.03 -1.64
N LEU A 119 0.66 5.61 -1.56
CA LEU A 119 0.48 7.05 -1.45
C LEU A 119 1.09 7.59 -0.15
N THR A 120 0.88 6.89 0.97
CA THR A 120 1.48 7.23 2.26
C THR A 120 3.02 7.20 2.19
N ALA A 121 3.59 6.12 1.65
CA ALA A 121 5.04 5.96 1.52
C ALA A 121 5.64 7.07 0.63
N LEU A 122 5.01 7.37 -0.50
CA LEU A 122 5.41 8.46 -1.38
C LEU A 122 5.30 9.82 -0.69
N ASN A 123 4.23 10.08 0.07
CA ASN A 123 4.09 11.33 0.82
C ASN A 123 5.22 11.52 1.84
N ILE A 124 5.63 10.46 2.53
CA ILE A 124 6.75 10.48 3.46
C ILE A 124 8.05 10.76 2.71
N MET A 125 8.44 9.89 1.76
CA MET A 125 9.76 9.96 1.11
C MET A 125 9.96 11.22 0.27
N THR A 126 8.90 11.77 -0.31
CA THR A 126 8.99 12.98 -1.16
C THR A 126 8.74 14.28 -0.41
N SER A 127 8.63 14.25 0.92
CA SER A 127 8.58 15.44 1.75
C SER A 127 9.95 16.14 1.83
N PRO A 128 9.98 17.48 2.01
CA PRO A 128 11.24 18.21 2.13
C PRO A 128 12.00 17.79 3.41
N ASN A 129 13.33 17.91 3.36
CA ASN A 129 14.25 17.73 4.49
C ASN A 129 14.30 16.33 5.12
N MET A 130 13.73 15.33 4.46
CA MET A 130 13.76 13.94 4.95
C MET A 130 15.17 13.36 4.96
N SER A 131 15.47 12.57 6.01
CA SER A 131 16.74 11.86 6.16
C SER A 131 16.99 10.89 5.01
N LYS A 132 18.26 10.68 4.62
CA LYS A 132 18.60 9.70 3.57
C LYS A 132 18.17 8.26 3.92
N ALA A 133 18.06 7.95 5.21
CA ALA A 133 17.66 6.60 5.65
C ALA A 133 16.20 6.25 5.29
N VAL A 134 15.35 7.23 4.96
CA VAL A 134 13.94 6.96 4.62
C VAL A 134 13.73 6.56 3.16
N TYR A 135 14.74 6.71 2.29
CA TYR A 135 14.66 6.24 0.91
C TYR A 135 15.04 4.77 0.85
N ILE A 136 14.06 3.91 1.13
CA ILE A 136 14.24 2.46 1.19
C ILE A 136 13.99 1.89 -0.21
N ASP A 137 15.01 1.27 -0.81
CA ASP A 137 14.95 0.75 -2.19
C ASP A 137 13.80 -0.26 -2.36
N ASP A 138 13.60 -1.16 -1.40
CA ASP A 138 12.51 -2.15 -1.45
C ASP A 138 11.13 -1.49 -1.54
N VAL A 139 10.89 -0.43 -0.76
CA VAL A 139 9.62 0.31 -0.79
C VAL A 139 9.42 0.96 -2.16
N ILE A 140 10.47 1.58 -2.71
CA ILE A 140 10.43 2.25 -4.02
C ILE A 140 10.13 1.23 -5.12
N GLU A 141 10.84 0.10 -5.12
CA GLU A 141 10.66 -0.98 -6.08
C GLU A 141 9.24 -1.54 -6.03
N ARG A 142 8.69 -1.77 -4.83
CA ARG A 142 7.30 -2.27 -4.67
C ARG A 142 6.26 -1.27 -5.17
N VAL A 143 6.44 0.04 -4.92
CA VAL A 143 5.56 1.08 -5.49
C VAL A 143 5.58 1.07 -7.01
N ILE A 144 6.77 0.92 -7.62
CA ILE A 144 6.91 0.85 -9.08
C ILE A 144 6.23 -0.41 -9.63
N GLN A 145 6.46 -1.56 -9.01
CA GLN A 145 5.85 -2.83 -9.41
C GLN A 145 4.33 -2.78 -9.33
N PHE A 146 3.78 -2.31 -8.21
CA PHE A 146 2.34 -2.11 -8.01
C PHE A 146 1.74 -1.22 -9.13
N THR A 147 2.37 -0.07 -9.36
CA THR A 147 1.90 0.91 -10.36
C THR A 147 1.93 0.32 -11.76
N LYS A 148 3.03 -0.32 -12.14
CA LYS A 148 3.19 -0.96 -13.45
C LYS A 148 2.15 -2.05 -13.65
N PHE A 149 1.99 -2.94 -12.67
CA PHE A 149 1.07 -4.07 -12.77
C PHE A 149 -0.37 -3.59 -12.96
N HIS A 150 -0.87 -2.68 -12.12
CA HIS A 150 -2.26 -2.23 -12.21
C HIS A 150 -2.53 -1.31 -13.39
N LEU A 151 -1.54 -0.56 -13.88
CA LEU A 151 -1.71 0.11 -15.17
C LEU A 151 -1.94 -0.91 -16.29
N GLN A 152 -1.09 -1.93 -16.38
CA GLN A 152 -1.10 -2.89 -17.49
C GLN A 152 -2.23 -3.91 -17.41
N ASN A 153 -2.62 -4.36 -16.22
CA ASN A 153 -3.52 -5.50 -16.02
C ASN A 153 -4.88 -5.09 -15.43
N THR A 154 -5.07 -3.82 -15.07
CA THR A 154 -6.35 -3.32 -14.52
C THR A 154 -6.86 -2.15 -15.32
N LEU A 155 -6.10 -1.04 -15.37
CA LEU A 155 -6.58 0.20 -15.98
C LEU A 155 -6.63 0.09 -17.51
N TYR A 156 -5.52 -0.24 -18.18
CA TYR A 156 -5.51 -0.24 -19.65
C TYR A 156 -6.55 -1.19 -20.27
N PRO A 157 -6.68 -2.46 -19.84
CA PRO A 157 -7.66 -3.36 -20.47
C PRO A 157 -9.13 -2.97 -20.21
N GLN A 158 -9.41 -2.27 -19.11
CA GLN A 158 -10.76 -1.78 -18.80
C GLN A 158 -11.15 -0.59 -19.69
N TYR A 159 -10.21 0.32 -19.96
CA TYR A 159 -10.49 1.57 -20.67
C TYR A 159 -10.14 1.54 -22.16
N ASP A 160 -9.28 0.63 -22.60
CA ASP A 160 -8.87 0.49 -23.99
C ASP A 160 -8.79 -1.01 -24.39
N PRO A 161 -9.69 -1.47 -25.30
CA PRO A 161 -9.72 -2.85 -25.77
C PRO A 161 -8.41 -3.36 -26.37
N VAL A 162 -7.53 -2.48 -26.90
CA VAL A 162 -6.23 -2.87 -27.49
C VAL A 162 -5.33 -3.55 -26.44
N TYR A 163 -5.52 -3.22 -25.17
CA TYR A 163 -4.76 -3.79 -24.06
C TYR A 163 -5.45 -4.99 -23.41
N ARG A 164 -6.63 -5.40 -23.89
CA ARG A 164 -7.21 -6.68 -23.46
C ARG A 164 -6.34 -7.78 -24.05
N ILE A 165 -5.74 -8.57 -23.17
CA ILE A 165 -5.01 -9.76 -23.58
C ILE A 165 -6.06 -10.72 -24.15
N ASP A 166 -6.10 -10.86 -25.47
CA ASP A 166 -6.93 -11.87 -26.13
C ASP A 166 -6.53 -13.24 -25.59
N SER A 167 -7.45 -13.87 -24.86
CA SER A 167 -7.29 -15.25 -24.38
C SER A 167 -7.45 -16.28 -25.52
N HIS A 168 -7.59 -15.83 -26.78
CA HIS A 168 -7.78 -16.65 -27.98
C HIS A 168 -6.52 -16.76 -28.86
N GLY A 169 -5.33 -16.62 -28.29
CA GLY A 169 -4.06 -16.72 -29.00
C GLY A 169 -3.19 -17.90 -28.59
N SER A 170 -3.67 -19.15 -28.72
CA SER A 170 -2.93 -20.40 -29.10
C SER A 170 -3.78 -21.64 -28.85
#